data_AF-A0A2S3ZY48-F1
#
_entry.id   AF-A0A2S3ZY48-F1
#
_cell.length_a   1.000
_cell.length_b   1.000
_cell.length_c   1.000
_cell.angle_alpha   90.00
_cell.angle_beta   90.00
_cell.angle_gamma   90.00
#
_symmetry.space_group_name_H-M   'P 1'
#
loop_
_entity.id
_entity.type
_entity.pdbx_description
1 polymer ?
#
loop_
_entity_poly.entity_id
_entity_poly.type
_entity_poly.pdbx_seq_one_letter_code
_entity_poly.pdbx_strand_id
1 'polypeptide(L)'
;MLNDFWETAPPAYKYAVFGGMGLTFIGIVIIVIGALTTTPSMTYIALPFIGVGLLAHMASLGLRGRNIRKELKAAEKRSKA
;
A
#
# COMPACT_ATOMS: atom_id res chain seq x y z
N MET A 1 -0.59 11.53 -18.01
CA MET A 1 -0.98 10.11 -17.84
C MET A 1 -0.74 9.58 -16.43
N LEU A 2 0.48 9.59 -15.87
CA LEU A 2 0.68 9.13 -14.48
C LEU A 2 0.01 10.07 -13.45
N ASN A 3 0.07 11.37 -13.68
CA ASN A 3 -0.59 12.36 -12.82
C ASN A 3 -2.11 12.14 -12.77
N ASP A 4 -2.74 12.00 -13.94
CA ASP A 4 -4.19 11.77 -14.08
C ASP A 4 -4.66 10.50 -13.35
N PHE A 5 -3.83 9.45 -13.35
CA PHE A 5 -4.09 8.23 -12.56
C PHE A 5 -4.12 8.53 -11.07
N TRP A 6 -3.14 9.28 -10.57
CA TRP A 6 -3.07 9.63 -9.15
C TRP A 6 -4.07 10.69 -8.75
N GLU A 7 -4.61 11.49 -9.66
CA GLU A 7 -5.72 12.39 -9.37
C GLU A 7 -7.02 11.60 -9.21
N THR A 8 -7.33 10.72 -10.16
CA THR A 8 -8.61 9.99 -10.24
C THR A 8 -8.70 8.76 -9.33
N ALA A 9 -7.57 8.24 -8.84
CA ALA A 9 -7.59 7.06 -8.00
C ALA A 9 -8.37 7.27 -6.68
N PRO A 10 -9.02 6.22 -6.13
CA PRO A 10 -9.72 6.33 -4.85
C PRO A 10 -8.79 6.75 -3.70
N PRO A 11 -9.20 7.65 -2.79
CA PRO A 11 -8.39 8.06 -1.64
C PRO A 11 -7.94 6.88 -0.77
N ALA A 12 -8.84 5.92 -0.53
CA ALA A 12 -8.53 4.72 0.25
C ALA A 12 -7.40 3.88 -0.36
N TYR A 13 -7.32 3.80 -1.70
CA TYR A 13 -6.21 3.14 -2.38
C TYR A 13 -4.89 3.89 -2.13
N LYS A 14 -4.89 5.22 -2.30
CA LYS A 14 -3.70 6.06 -2.09
C LYS A 14 -3.16 5.92 -0.67
N TYR A 15 -4.03 6.07 0.33
CA TYR A 15 -3.65 5.95 1.73
C TYR A 15 -3.09 4.55 2.05
N ALA A 16 -3.72 3.48 1.54
CA ALA A 16 -3.24 2.13 1.77
C ALA A 16 -1.90 1.83 1.07
N VAL A 17 -1.72 2.26 -0.18
CA VAL A 17 -0.44 2.08 -0.92
C VAL A 17 0.68 2.82 -0.20
N PHE A 18 0.54 4.15 -0.04
CA PHE A 18 1.61 5.00 0.46
C PHE A 18 1.85 4.78 1.96
N GLY A 19 0.78 4.56 2.72
CA GLY A 19 0.88 4.16 4.13
C GLY A 19 1.59 2.83 4.29
N GLY A 20 1.22 1.81 3.49
CA GLY A 20 1.88 0.51 3.50
C GLY A 20 3.35 0.57 3.12
N MET A 21 3.68 1.32 2.06
CA MET A 21 5.07 1.55 1.64
C MET A 21 5.88 2.28 2.71
N GLY A 22 5.34 3.37 3.25
CA GLY A 22 6.00 4.17 4.29
C GLY A 22 6.25 3.37 5.56
N LEU A 23 5.25 2.60 6.03
CA LEU A 23 5.40 1.80 7.24
C LEU A 23 6.41 0.65 7.06
N THR A 24 6.38 -0.01 5.90
CA THR A 24 7.39 -1.02 5.56
C THR A 24 8.79 -0.42 5.51
N PHE A 25 8.93 0.74 4.89
CA PHE A 25 10.20 1.48 4.82
C PHE A 25 10.74 1.82 6.21
N ILE A 26 9.90 2.32 7.12
CA ILE A 26 10.27 2.59 8.52
C ILE A 26 10.80 1.32 9.19
N GLY A 27 10.09 0.19 9.05
CA GLY A 27 10.54 -1.08 9.61
C GLY A 27 11.89 -1.55 9.05
N ILE A 28 12.11 -1.39 7.74
CA ILE A 28 13.41 -1.70 7.11
C ILE A 28 14.53 -0.83 7.70
N VAL A 29 14.31 0.47 7.85
CA VAL A 29 15.29 1.39 8.47
C VAL A 29 15.64 0.93 9.88
N ILE A 30 14.66 0.52 10.69
CA ILE A 30 14.90 0.00 12.04
C ILE A 30 15.76 -1.28 12.01
N ILE A 31 15.48 -2.22 11.10
CA ILE A 31 16.31 -3.44 10.94
C ILE A 31 17.74 -3.08 10.59
N VAL A 32 17.94 -2.16 9.64
CA VAL A 32 19.27 -1.74 9.20
C VAL A 32 20.05 -1.12 10.36
N ILE A 33 19.42 -0.25 11.13
CA ILE A 33 20.05 0.33 12.33
C ILE A 33 20.41 -0.78 13.32
N GLY A 34 19.49 -1.70 13.61
CA GLY A 34 19.74 -2.81 14.53
C GLY A 34 20.88 -3.74 14.10
N ALA A 35 21.03 -3.94 12.79
CA ALA A 35 22.16 -4.69 12.23
C ALA A 35 23.49 -3.93 12.41
N LEU A 36 23.51 -2.64 12.12
CA LEU A 36 24.70 -1.79 12.27
C LEU A 36 25.13 -1.63 13.73
N THR A 37 24.18 -1.64 14.68
CA THR A 37 24.46 -1.53 16.12
C THR A 37 24.55 -2.88 16.83
N THR A 38 24.52 -4.00 16.10
CA THR A 38 24.51 -5.36 16.67
C THR A 38 23.49 -5.52 17.80
N THR A 39 22.29 -4.97 17.62
CA THR A 39 21.20 -4.95 18.61
C THR A 39 20.04 -5.80 18.11
N PRO A 40 20.00 -7.11 18.41
CA PRO A 40 19.02 -8.04 17.83
C PRO A 40 17.57 -7.71 18.22
N SER A 41 17.37 -7.03 19.35
CA SER A 41 16.05 -6.65 19.85
C SER A 41 15.32 -5.66 18.92
N MET A 42 16.05 -4.89 18.09
CA MET A 42 15.43 -3.99 17.10
C MET A 42 14.61 -4.74 16.04
N THR A 43 14.91 -6.01 15.77
CA THR A 43 14.12 -6.84 14.87
C THR A 43 12.68 -6.99 15.37
N TYR A 44 12.48 -7.18 16.68
CA TYR A 44 11.14 -7.29 17.27
C TYR A 44 10.36 -5.97 17.23
N ILE A 45 11.07 -4.84 17.26
CA ILE A 45 10.48 -3.52 17.10
C ILE A 45 10.10 -3.28 15.63
N ALA A 46 10.95 -3.67 14.68
CA ALA A 46 10.69 -3.48 13.26
C ALA A 46 9.57 -4.37 12.70
N LEU A 47 9.45 -5.60 13.24
CA LEU A 47 8.52 -6.61 12.74
C LEU A 47 7.06 -6.12 12.62
N PRO A 48 6.44 -5.45 13.62
CA PRO A 48 5.09 -4.92 13.47
C PRO A 48 4.97 -3.86 12.37
N PHE A 49 5.97 -3.00 12.17
CA PHE A 49 5.95 -1.99 11.10
C PHE A 49 5.97 -2.65 9.72
N ILE A 50 6.83 -3.64 9.53
CA ILE A 50 6.91 -4.41 8.28
C ILE A 50 5.62 -5.20 8.06
N GLY A 51 5.14 -5.91 9.08
CA GLY A 51 3.94 -6.74 9.00
C GLY A 51 2.71 -5.92 8.64
N VAL A 52 2.42 -4.85 9.40
CA VAL A 52 1.28 -3.97 9.12
C VAL A 52 1.46 -3.24 7.78
N GLY A 53 2.69 -2.83 7.46
CA GLY A 53 2.99 -2.13 6.21
C GLY A 53 2.72 -3.00 4.99
N LEU A 54 3.16 -4.26 5.04
CA LEU A 54 2.92 -5.24 4.00
C LEU A 54 1.42 -5.54 3.87
N LEU A 55 0.70 -5.75 4.98
CA LEU A 55 -0.74 -6.00 4.96
C LEU A 55 -1.51 -4.83 4.33
N ALA A 56 -1.19 -3.58 4.71
CA ALA A 56 -1.79 -2.39 4.10
C ALA A 56 -1.47 -2.29 2.61
N HIS A 57 -0.23 -2.60 2.22
CA HIS A 57 0.20 -2.60 0.83
C HIS A 57 -0.54 -3.66 0.00
N MET A 58 -0.72 -4.87 0.54
CA MET A 58 -1.51 -5.91 -0.13
C MET A 58 -3.00 -5.55 -0.21
N ALA A 59 -3.58 -5.00 0.85
CA ALA A 59 -4.97 -4.53 0.85
C ALA A 59 -5.22 -3.48 -0.23
N SER A 60 -4.22 -2.63 -0.51
CA SER A 60 -4.31 -1.63 -1.57
C SER A 60 -4.51 -2.24 -2.97
N LEU A 61 -3.90 -3.41 -3.25
CA LEU A 61 -4.09 -4.14 -4.51
C LEU A 61 -5.55 -4.59 -4.64
N GLY A 62 -6.15 -5.06 -3.55
CA GLY A 62 -7.57 -5.42 -3.49
C GLY A 62 -8.50 -4.21 -3.72
N LEU A 63 -8.21 -3.07 -3.08
CA LEU A 63 -8.96 -1.83 -3.29
C LEU A 63 -8.91 -1.37 -4.75
N ARG A 64 -7.73 -1.45 -5.37
CA ARG A 64 -7.56 -1.12 -6.78
C ARG A 64 -8.35 -2.06 -7.68
N GLY A 65 -8.23 -3.37 -7.47
CA GLY A 65 -8.95 -4.37 -8.24
C GLY A 65 -10.46 -4.20 -8.15
N ARG A 66 -10.98 -3.89 -6.95
CA ARG A 66 -12.40 -3.59 -6.74
C ARG A 66 -12.85 -2.33 -7.48
N ASN A 67 -12.03 -1.29 -7.52
CA ASN A 67 -12.34 -0.06 -8.25
C ASN A 67 -12.43 -0.29 -9.75
N ILE A 68 -11.41 -0.94 -10.34
CA ILE A 68 -11.37 -1.27 -11.77
C ILE A 68 -12.61 -2.09 -12.17
N ARG A 69 -12.98 -3.10 -11.37
CA ARG A 69 -14.20 -3.90 -11.63
C ARG A 69 -15.48 -3.07 -11.62
N LYS A 70 -15.58 -2.04 -10.77
CA LYS A 70 -16.74 -1.13 -10.75
C LYS A 70 -16.78 -0.26 -12.01
N GLU A 71 -15.64 0.29 -12.42
CA GLU A 71 -15.52 1.14 -13.61
C GLU A 71 -15.89 0.36 -14.89
N LEU A 72 -15.39 -0.87 -15.04
CA LEU A 72 -15.72 -1.73 -16.18
C LEU A 72 -17.23 -2.02 -16.27
N LYS A 73 -17.88 -2.35 -15.14
CA LYS A 73 -19.34 -2.57 -15.10
C LYS A 73 -20.11 -1.29 -15.45
N ALA A 74 -19.65 -0.13 -15.00
CA ALA A 74 -20.30 1.14 -15.31
C ALA A 74 -20.16 1.49 -16.81
N ALA A 75 -19.00 1.23 -17.41
CA ALA A 75 -18.78 1.40 -18.84
C ALA A 75 -19.67 0.48 -19.68
N GLU A 76 -19.82 -0.79 -19.29
CA GLU A 76 -20.71 -1.73 -19.95
C GLU A 76 -22.17 -1.25 -19.92
N LYS A 77 -22.64 -0.73 -18.78
CA LYS A 77 -24.00 -0.18 -18.66
C LYS A 77 -24.22 1.04 -19.58
N ARG A 78 -23.22 1.92 -19.71
CA ARG A 78 -23.28 3.09 -20.60
C ARG A 78 -23.29 2.72 -22.08
N SER A 79 -22.65 1.61 -22.45
CA SER A 79 -22.66 1.10 -23.83
C SER A 79 -24.01 0.49 -24.22
N LYS A 80 -24.77 -0.01 -23.24
CA LYS A 80 -26.09 -0.63 -23.43
C LYS A 80 -27.27 0.35 -23.35
N ALA A 81 -27.02 1.62 -23.03
CA ALA A 81 -28.02 2.67 -22.87
C ALA A 81 -27.96 3.64 -24.05
#